data_AF-A0A4Z0N0I0-F1
#
_entry.id   AF-A0A4Z0N0I0-F1
#
_cell.length_a   1.000
_cell.length_b   1.000
_cell.length_c   1.000
_cell.angle_alpha   90.00
_cell.angle_beta   90.00
_cell.angle_gamma   90.00
#
_symmetry.space_group_name_H-M   'P 1'
#
loop_
_entity.id
_entity.type
_entity.pdbx_description
1 polymer ?
#
loop_
_entity_poly.entity_id
_entity_poly.type
_entity_poly.pdbx_seq_one_letter_code
_entity_poly.pdbx_strand_id
1 'polypeptide(L)'
;MLLEDRDPGAIGGWSPRIVSPAVSNTSGLSRLRVPAMSTARPSHPNDAAQARLFSELMRAEIADLEDLMAVAQRRWSGRRDAGWGSSRTPEPVLRLREKIKEVQGMLDGLQARFDLD
;
A
#
# COMPACT_ATOMS: atom_id res chain seq x y z
N MET A 1 -44.07 48.19 -27.75
CA MET A 1 -44.24 48.90 -26.47
C MET A 1 -43.45 48.12 -25.44
N LEU A 2 -42.31 48.63 -24.95
CA LEU A 2 -42.20 49.59 -23.82
C LEU A 2 -42.99 49.08 -22.59
N LEU A 3 -42.46 49.02 -21.37
CA LEU A 3 -41.28 49.65 -20.78
C LEU A 3 -40.99 48.95 -19.44
N GLU A 4 -39.80 49.27 -18.96
CA GLU A 4 -38.96 48.81 -17.86
C GLU A 4 -39.52 48.80 -16.42
N ASP A 5 -38.61 48.39 -15.54
CA ASP A 5 -38.39 48.77 -14.13
C ASP A 5 -38.66 47.60 -13.16
N ARG A 6 -37.77 47.16 -12.27
CA ARG A 6 -36.60 47.82 -11.65
C ARG A 6 -35.76 46.79 -10.92
N ASP A 7 -34.44 46.88 -11.05
CA ASP A 7 -33.47 46.36 -10.07
C ASP A 7 -33.32 47.42 -8.96
N PRO A 8 -33.09 47.05 -7.69
CA PRO A 8 -31.73 47.25 -7.24
C PRO A 8 -31.23 46.26 -6.17
N GLY A 9 -30.00 45.82 -6.36
CA GLY A 9 -28.99 46.05 -5.33
C GLY A 9 -28.54 44.81 -4.56
N ALA A 10 -27.70 43.98 -5.19
CA ALA A 10 -26.73 43.17 -4.46
C ALA A 10 -25.33 43.72 -4.73
N ILE A 11 -24.86 44.49 -3.75
CA ILE A 11 -23.51 45.02 -3.64
C ILE A 11 -22.53 43.87 -3.40
N GLY A 12 -21.41 43.89 -4.13
CA GLY A 12 -20.13 43.44 -3.60
C GLY A 12 -19.77 41.97 -3.85
N GLY A 13 -19.23 41.70 -5.03
CA GLY A 13 -18.48 40.47 -5.29
C GLY A 13 -17.28 40.79 -6.18
N TRP A 14 -16.15 41.08 -5.56
CA TRP A 14 -14.91 41.46 -6.24
C TRP A 14 -14.47 40.38 -7.22
N SER A 15 -14.29 40.75 -8.48
CA SER A 15 -13.45 39.99 -9.40
C SER A 15 -11.99 40.30 -9.11
N PRO A 16 -11.11 39.29 -9.17
CA PRO A 16 -9.94 39.48 -9.99
C PRO A 16 -9.87 38.38 -11.06
N ARG A 17 -9.90 38.86 -12.30
CA ARG A 17 -9.61 38.11 -13.52
C ARG A 17 -8.16 37.62 -13.43
N ILE A 18 -7.95 36.35 -13.08
CA ILE A 18 -6.62 35.73 -13.16
C ILE A 18 -6.39 35.34 -14.61
N VAL A 19 -5.47 36.07 -15.24
CA VAL A 19 -4.79 35.68 -16.48
C VAL A 19 -3.89 34.50 -16.12
N SER A 20 -4.12 33.34 -16.74
CA SER A 20 -3.20 32.20 -16.68
C SER A 20 -2.04 32.43 -17.65
N PRO A 21 -0.78 32.60 -17.20
CA PRO A 21 0.35 32.33 -18.07
C PRO A 21 0.60 30.83 -18.08
N ALA A 22 0.44 30.21 -19.25
CA ALA A 22 1.01 28.90 -19.53
C ALA A 22 2.54 29.00 -19.43
N VAL A 23 3.10 28.56 -18.30
CA VAL A 23 4.55 28.35 -18.16
C VAL A 23 4.83 26.87 -18.38
N SER A 24 5.12 26.54 -19.63
CA SER A 24 5.75 25.28 -20.01
C SER A 24 7.21 25.31 -19.55
N ASN A 25 7.47 24.99 -18.27
CA ASN A 25 8.83 24.73 -17.82
C ASN A 25 9.13 23.24 -17.98
N THR A 26 9.72 22.92 -19.12
CA THR A 26 10.51 21.71 -19.36
C THR A 26 11.78 21.77 -18.52
N SER A 27 11.68 21.41 -17.24
CA SER A 27 12.83 21.17 -16.39
C SER A 27 13.04 19.67 -16.28
N GLY A 28 14.02 19.16 -17.03
CA GLY A 28 14.53 17.82 -16.88
C GLY A 28 14.91 17.61 -15.42
N LEU A 29 14.15 16.75 -14.74
CA LEU A 29 14.51 16.23 -13.43
C LEU A 29 15.73 15.33 -13.65
N SER A 30 16.91 15.95 -13.63
CA SER A 30 18.15 15.29 -13.31
C SER A 30 17.91 14.50 -12.03
N ARG A 31 17.81 13.18 -12.18
CA ARG A 31 17.77 12.24 -11.07
C ARG A 31 19.01 12.53 -10.24
N LEU A 32 18.85 13.27 -9.16
CA LEU A 32 19.79 13.27 -8.06
C LEU A 32 19.78 11.84 -7.54
N ARG A 33 20.68 11.03 -8.11
CA ARG A 33 21.02 9.72 -7.57
C ARG A 33 21.77 10.02 -6.28
N VAL A 34 21.02 10.17 -5.20
CA VAL A 34 21.57 10.21 -3.85
C VAL A 34 22.28 8.87 -3.67
N PRO A 35 23.60 8.84 -3.44
CA PRO A 35 24.28 7.61 -3.08
C PRO A 35 23.58 7.07 -1.83
N ALA A 36 23.19 5.80 -1.84
CA ALA A 36 22.76 5.12 -0.63
C ALA A 36 23.97 5.02 0.30
N MET A 37 24.27 6.10 1.03
CA MET A 37 25.19 6.06 2.15
C MET A 37 24.53 5.16 3.18
N SER A 38 25.03 3.93 3.28
CA SER A 38 24.76 3.04 4.41
C SER A 38 25.30 3.74 5.66
N THR A 39 24.45 4.57 6.23
CA THR A 39 24.63 5.10 7.58
C THR A 39 24.06 4.05 8.49
N ALA A 40 24.79 2.94 8.63
CA ALA A 40 24.53 1.94 9.66
C ALA A 40 24.82 2.58 11.03
N ARG A 41 23.93 3.48 11.44
CA ARG A 41 23.87 3.94 12.81
C ARG A 41 23.48 2.71 13.64
N PRO A 42 24.19 2.42 14.74
CA PRO A 42 23.77 1.34 15.62
C PRO A 42 22.30 1.53 15.98
N SER A 43 21.51 0.47 15.80
CA SER A 43 20.08 0.46 16.13
C SER A 43 19.93 0.80 17.61
N HIS A 44 18.97 1.67 17.93
CA HIS A 44 18.69 1.97 19.33
C HIS A 44 18.19 0.69 20.01
N PRO A 45 18.58 0.38 21.26
CA PRO A 45 18.19 -0.86 21.93
C PRO A 45 16.66 -1.04 22.02
N ASN A 46 15.90 0.05 22.11
CA ASN A 46 14.44 0.00 22.02
C ASN A 46 13.95 -0.48 20.64
N ASP A 47 14.53 0.01 19.55
CA ASP A 47 14.16 -0.39 18.19
C ASP A 47 14.42 -1.89 17.98
N ALA A 48 15.53 -2.40 18.54
CA ALA A 48 15.85 -3.83 18.51
C ALA A 48 14.85 -4.66 19.34
N ALA A 49 14.42 -4.17 20.51
CA ALA A 49 13.39 -4.83 21.30
C ALA A 49 12.02 -4.85 20.58
N GLN A 50 11.64 -3.73 19.96
CA GLN A 50 10.42 -3.64 19.16
C GLN A 50 10.49 -4.56 17.94
N ALA A 51 11.63 -4.62 17.25
CA ALA A 51 11.82 -5.50 16.10
C ALA A 51 11.65 -6.99 16.46
N ARG A 52 12.07 -7.41 17.66
CA ARG A 52 11.81 -8.78 18.17
C ARG A 52 10.33 -9.04 18.39
N LEU A 53 9.60 -8.10 19.01
CA LEU A 53 8.15 -8.25 19.19
C LEU A 53 7.42 -8.30 17.83
N PHE A 54 7.81 -7.44 16.89
CA PHE A 54 7.23 -7.45 15.55
C PHE A 54 7.55 -8.72 14.77
N SER A 55 8.75 -9.29 14.94
CA SER A 55 9.10 -10.56 14.27
C SER A 55 8.27 -11.73 14.80
N GLU A 56 8.01 -11.78 16.11
CA GLU A 56 7.10 -12.76 16.72
C GLU A 56 5.67 -12.62 16.17
N LEU A 57 5.15 -11.39 16.09
CA LEU A 57 3.82 -11.11 15.52
C LEU A 57 3.73 -11.50 14.04
N MET A 58 4.77 -11.21 13.24
CA MET A 58 4.79 -11.61 11.83
C MET A 58 4.85 -13.12 11.64
N ARG A 59 5.57 -13.85 12.50
CA ARG A 59 5.58 -15.33 12.48
C ARG A 59 4.21 -15.90 12.82
N ALA A 60 3.52 -15.33 13.80
CA ALA A 60 2.15 -15.71 14.13
C ALA A 60 1.19 -15.44 12.97
N GLU A 61 1.27 -14.25 12.35
CA GLU A 61 0.45 -13.90 11.18
C GLU A 61 0.70 -14.84 10.00
N ILE A 62 1.95 -15.24 9.74
CA ILE A 62 2.27 -16.23 8.70
C ILE A 62 1.58 -17.57 9.00
N ALA A 63 1.65 -18.06 10.24
CA ALA A 63 0.98 -19.30 10.63
C ALA A 63 -0.54 -19.22 10.44
N ASP A 64 -1.18 -18.12 10.84
CA ASP A 64 -2.61 -17.90 10.65
C ASP A 64 -2.99 -17.86 9.16
N LEU A 65 -2.17 -17.21 8.32
CA LEU A 65 -2.38 -17.17 6.87
C LEU A 65 -2.22 -18.55 6.21
N GLU A 66 -1.27 -19.35 6.67
CA GLU A 66 -1.06 -20.72 6.21
C GLU A 66 -2.26 -21.61 6.55
N ASP A 67 -2.81 -21.49 7.76
CA ASP A 67 -4.03 -22.20 8.18
C ASP A 67 -5.24 -21.81 7.33
N LEU A 68 -5.43 -20.50 7.08
CA LEU A 68 -6.48 -20.02 6.19
C LEU A 68 -6.31 -20.55 4.76
N MET A 69 -5.07 -20.60 4.27
CA MET A 69 -4.76 -21.14 2.94
C MET A 69 -5.08 -22.63 2.88
N ALA A 70 -4.72 -23.40 3.91
CA ALA A 70 -5.01 -24.84 3.99
C ALA A 70 -6.53 -25.11 3.95
N VAL A 71 -7.32 -24.34 4.71
CA VAL A 71 -8.79 -24.44 4.68
C VAL A 71 -9.35 -24.10 3.30
N ALA A 72 -8.89 -23.00 2.69
CA ALA A 72 -9.33 -22.58 1.36
C ALA A 72 -9.00 -23.63 0.29
N GLN A 73 -7.78 -24.17 0.34
CA GLN A 73 -7.30 -25.22 -0.56
C GLN A 73 -8.13 -26.49 -0.41
N ARG A 74 -8.36 -26.97 0.82
CA ARG A 74 -9.15 -28.17 1.10
C ARG A 74 -10.58 -28.02 0.59
N ARG A 75 -11.20 -26.86 0.80
CA ARG A 75 -12.55 -26.58 0.31
C ARG A 75 -12.60 -26.56 -1.22
N TRP A 76 -11.58 -26.03 -1.88
CA TRP A 76 -11.50 -26.03 -3.33
C TRP A 76 -11.30 -27.44 -3.90
N SER A 77 -10.34 -28.20 -3.38
CA SER A 77 -10.11 -29.59 -3.79
C SER A 77 -11.36 -30.43 -3.62
N GLY A 78 -12.04 -30.34 -2.47
CA GLY A 78 -13.29 -31.07 -2.24
C GLY A 78 -14.40 -30.73 -3.25
N ARG A 79 -14.51 -29.46 -3.70
CA ARG A 79 -15.46 -29.10 -4.78
C ARG A 79 -15.03 -29.66 -6.13
N ARG A 80 -13.72 -29.67 -6.44
CA ARG A 80 -13.19 -30.25 -7.68
C ARG A 80 -13.46 -31.75 -7.74
N ASP A 81 -13.21 -32.46 -6.64
CA ASP A 81 -13.41 -33.90 -6.55
C ASP A 81 -14.90 -34.28 -6.68
N ALA A 82 -15.79 -33.41 -6.20
CA ALA A 82 -17.24 -33.56 -6.39
C ALA A 82 -17.74 -33.21 -7.80
N GLY A 83 -16.87 -32.76 -8.71
CA GLY A 83 -17.22 -32.40 -10.09
C GLY A 83 -17.80 -30.99 -10.28
N TRP A 84 -17.90 -30.19 -9.22
CA TRP A 84 -18.48 -28.84 -9.25
C TRP A 84 -17.43 -27.71 -9.15
N GLY A 85 -16.14 -28.07 -9.00
CA GLY A 85 -15.05 -27.12 -8.81
C GLY A 85 -14.33 -26.75 -10.10
N SER A 86 -13.93 -25.47 -10.22
CA SER A 86 -13.05 -25.00 -11.30
C SER A 86 -11.68 -25.69 -11.26
N SER A 87 -11.14 -25.99 -12.45
CA SER A 87 -9.79 -26.54 -12.62
C SER A 87 -8.67 -25.53 -12.31
N ARG A 88 -8.97 -24.23 -12.36
CA ARG A 88 -8.03 -23.15 -12.02
C ARG A 88 -8.04 -22.90 -10.51
N THR A 89 -6.85 -22.65 -9.95
CA THR A 89 -6.71 -22.21 -8.57
C THR A 89 -7.56 -20.96 -8.30
N PRO A 90 -8.41 -20.97 -7.27
CA PRO A 90 -9.34 -19.88 -7.03
C PRO A 90 -8.60 -18.66 -6.47
N GLU A 91 -9.12 -17.48 -6.78
CA GLU A 91 -8.52 -16.20 -6.40
C GLU A 91 -8.20 -16.07 -4.90
N PRO A 92 -9.04 -16.53 -3.94
CA PRO A 92 -8.70 -16.47 -2.52
C PRO A 92 -7.40 -17.21 -2.16
N VAL A 93 -7.12 -18.36 -2.78
CA VAL A 93 -5.87 -19.11 -2.54
C VAL A 93 -4.68 -18.34 -3.10
N LEU A 94 -4.83 -17.73 -4.28
CA LEU A 94 -3.77 -16.92 -4.88
C LEU A 94 -3.45 -15.70 -4.02
N ARG A 95 -4.48 -14.99 -3.52
CA ARG A 95 -4.28 -13.82 -2.65
C ARG A 95 -3.64 -14.18 -1.31
N LEU A 96 -4.04 -15.28 -0.68
CA LEU A 96 -3.40 -15.74 0.55
C LEU A 96 -1.92 -16.07 0.32
N ARG A 97 -1.59 -16.75 -0.78
CA ARG A 97 -0.20 -17.04 -1.14
C ARG A 97 0.65 -15.79 -1.34
N GLU A 98 0.13 -14.79 -2.04
CA GLU A 98 0.84 -13.53 -2.21
C GLU A 98 0.98 -12.76 -0.89
N LYS A 99 -0.03 -12.81 -0.01
CA LYS A 99 0.07 -12.19 1.30
C LYS A 99 1.12 -12.85 2.20
N ILE A 100 1.22 -14.17 2.20
CA ILE A 100 2.27 -14.90 2.92
C ILE A 100 3.66 -14.44 2.46
N LYS A 101 3.89 -14.35 1.14
CA LYS A 101 5.17 -13.87 0.59
C LYS A 101 5.48 -12.43 1.00
N GLU A 102 4.47 -11.57 1.03
CA GLU A 102 4.62 -10.18 1.47
C GLU A 102 5.07 -10.12 2.93
N VAL A 103 4.40 -10.85 3.82
CA VAL A 103 4.75 -10.88 5.25
C VAL A 103 6.12 -11.51 5.47
N GLN A 104 6.44 -12.59 4.76
CA GLN A 104 7.78 -13.18 4.81
C GLN A 104 8.86 -12.19 4.38
N GLY A 105 8.65 -11.45 3.29
CA GLY A 105 9.61 -10.43 2.84
C GLY A 105 9.79 -9.29 3.85
N MET A 106 8.72 -8.90 4.55
CA MET A 106 8.80 -7.92 5.64
C MET A 106 9.58 -8.48 6.85
N LEU A 107 9.35 -9.75 7.22
CA LEU A 107 10.06 -10.43 8.28
C LEU A 107 11.55 -10.55 7.97
N ASP A 108 11.90 -11.04 6.78
CA ASP A 108 13.30 -11.20 6.33
C ASP A 108 14.02 -9.84 6.35
N GLY A 109 13.37 -8.78 5.86
CA GLY A 109 13.92 -7.43 5.87
C GLY A 109 14.10 -6.86 7.29
N LEU A 110 13.17 -7.17 8.21
CA LEU A 110 13.28 -6.77 9.60
C LEU A 110 14.43 -7.50 10.30
N GLN A 111 14.54 -8.82 10.09
CA GLN A 111 15.59 -9.63 10.68
C GLN A 111 16.98 -9.21 10.19
N ALA A 112 17.14 -9.01 8.88
CA ALA A 112 18.40 -8.57 8.29
C ALA A 112 18.84 -7.18 8.76
N ARG A 113 17.90 -6.30 9.14
CA ARG A 113 18.22 -4.94 9.62
C ARG A 113 18.68 -4.91 11.07
N PHE A 114 18.22 -5.85 11.89
CA PHE A 114 18.44 -5.86 13.34
C PHE A 114 19.25 -7.07 13.82
N ASP A 115 19.82 -7.85 12.90
CA ASP A 115 20.57 -9.09 13.15
C ASP A 115 19.78 -10.04 14.06
N LEU A 116 18.51 -10.24 13.72
CA LEU A 116 17.60 -11.12 14.46
C LEU A 116 17.57 -12.49 13.77
N ASP A 117 18.55 -13.34 14.07
CA ASP A 117 18.57 -14.75 13.65
C ASP A 117 17.58 -15.60 14.48
#